data_AF-A0A316SIT7-F1
#
_entry.id   AF-A0A316SIT7-F1
#
_cell.length_a   1.000
_cell.length_b   1.000
_cell.length_c   1.000
_cell.angle_alpha   90.00
_cell.angle_beta   90.00
_cell.angle_gamma   90.00
#
_symmetry.space_group_name_H-M   'P 1'
#
loop_
_entity.id
_entity.type
_entity.pdbx_description
1 polymer ?
#
loop_
_entity_poly.entity_id
_entity_poly.type
_entity_poly.pdbx_seq_one_letter_code
_entity_poly.pdbx_strand_id
1 'polypeptide(L)'
;MQTLLSADFYIKGDDGLILYDEYGSITETNEISYPFPDDESYYIVLHNKTGSSKSDISINIAEIPTITEGNPKSLELLSNYSYYEFRTGSTGGRYVQTVSGTETDDLRYKVLNQNFDPITNGYSYVDGEYIMSFSPNTTYYIAIISDKKDTASVTINRESKAYQWQISGGKFGNGYITYDREIYAPRGTSYILEFLVNGIVVDTNYYSEDDVHNYFGGYDISVNQSGVLNIPSSTPVRGSGITVYAKYNNEASYDHSLKLIPDFADKLNVITKNMESTLGFSVSVPKYVKTVHYTLSVGGKEASFTIAGKNYGTITNCTYESGKFNMCFFAPNVYSGGIAGYNNGKINNCSVQIYSLDGYGHKGGIVGYNASSGTVTGCKVEGLLSARYSPDEIERTNQYSVGGIVGINYGKVTNNKNYATLRYVSCGNEGDSRVLQPRIGQIIGSNYGTYSGNTCSGSVDKGVLKTVTWTTGILWWKETHTHNQAQYVSSGIYGYNG
;
A
#
# COMPACT_ATOMS: atom_id res chain seq x y z
N MET A 1 -37.38 -42.53 21.67
CA MET A 1 -37.26 -41.06 21.78
C MET A 1 -35.78 -40.79 21.90
N GLN A 2 -35.13 -40.46 20.78
CA GLN A 2 -33.68 -40.30 20.69
C GLN A 2 -33.38 -38.85 21.09
N THR A 3 -32.87 -38.66 22.30
CA THR A 3 -32.47 -37.34 22.79
C THR A 3 -31.25 -36.90 22.00
N LEU A 4 -31.40 -35.89 21.14
CA LEU A 4 -30.27 -35.21 20.52
C LEU A 4 -29.54 -34.43 21.64
N LEU A 5 -28.36 -34.91 22.04
CA LEU A 5 -27.40 -34.08 22.77
C LEU A 5 -26.96 -32.96 21.83
N SER A 6 -27.30 -31.72 22.17
CA SER A 6 -26.62 -30.55 21.62
C SER A 6 -25.59 -30.15 22.66
N ALA A 7 -24.35 -30.60 22.50
CA ALA A 7 -23.24 -30.18 23.32
C ALA A 7 -22.25 -29.40 22.45
N ASP A 8 -21.75 -28.28 22.95
CA ASP A 8 -20.58 -27.65 22.35
C ASP A 8 -19.34 -28.19 23.05
N PHE A 9 -18.36 -28.57 22.24
CA PHE A 9 -17.08 -29.12 22.67
C PHE A 9 -15.99 -28.08 22.37
N TYR A 10 -15.29 -27.63 23.39
CA TYR A 10 -14.23 -26.65 23.26
C TYR A 10 -12.94 -27.22 23.80
N ILE A 11 -11.86 -27.11 23.02
CA ILE A 11 -10.52 -27.34 23.52
C ILE A 11 -9.80 -26.01 23.53
N LYS A 12 -9.25 -25.64 24.69
CA LYS A 12 -8.37 -24.50 24.82
C LYS A 12 -6.97 -24.99 25.17
N GLY A 13 -6.01 -24.75 24.28
CA GLY A 13 -4.58 -24.85 24.54
C GLY A 13 -3.99 -23.49 24.90
N ASP A 14 -2.68 -23.44 25.11
CA ASP A 14 -1.97 -22.20 25.46
C ASP A 14 -1.98 -21.18 24.28
N ASP A 15 -2.05 -21.69 23.04
CA ASP A 15 -2.09 -20.89 21.80
C ASP A 15 -3.49 -20.43 21.36
N GLY A 16 -4.57 -20.83 22.06
CA GLY A 16 -5.91 -20.33 21.79
C GLY A 16 -7.05 -21.33 21.94
N LEU A 17 -8.24 -20.93 21.45
CA LEU A 17 -9.46 -21.74 21.48
C LEU A 17 -9.64 -22.47 20.14
N ILE A 18 -9.63 -23.80 20.18
CA ILE A 18 -10.03 -24.65 19.06
C ILE A 18 -11.56 -24.74 19.09
N LEU A 19 -12.21 -24.00 18.19
CA LEU A 19 -13.66 -24.03 17.98
C LEU A 19 -14.03 -25.20 17.07
N TYR A 20 -14.85 -26.13 17.55
CA TYR A 20 -15.28 -27.31 16.78
C TYR A 20 -16.42 -27.05 15.79
N ASP A 21 -16.75 -25.77 15.53
CA ASP A 21 -17.79 -25.37 14.57
C ASP A 21 -17.48 -25.78 13.11
N GLU A 22 -16.24 -26.18 12.79
CA GLU A 22 -15.86 -26.73 11.47
C GLU A 22 -16.51 -28.10 11.14
N TYR A 23 -17.11 -28.79 12.11
CA TYR A 23 -17.60 -30.18 11.98
C TYR A 23 -19.12 -30.36 12.03
N GLY A 24 -19.88 -29.28 12.20
CA GLY A 24 -21.33 -29.35 12.39
C GLY A 24 -21.75 -29.88 13.76
N SER A 25 -23.01 -30.34 13.89
CA SER A 25 -23.56 -30.83 15.16
C SER A 25 -23.01 -32.20 15.55
N ILE A 26 -22.35 -32.29 16.71
CA ILE A 26 -21.88 -33.54 17.30
C ILE A 26 -23.07 -34.30 17.93
N THR A 27 -23.12 -35.62 17.74
CA THR A 27 -24.13 -36.54 18.28
C THR A 27 -23.51 -37.55 19.26
N GLU A 28 -24.33 -38.31 19.98
CA GLU A 28 -23.90 -39.26 21.04
C GLU A 28 -22.97 -40.38 20.55
N THR A 29 -22.82 -40.57 19.23
CA THR A 29 -22.03 -41.66 18.62
C THR A 29 -20.78 -41.17 17.89
N ASN A 30 -20.45 -39.87 17.95
CA ASN A 30 -19.29 -39.35 17.25
C ASN A 30 -17.99 -39.58 18.03
N GLU A 31 -17.03 -40.25 17.40
CA GLU A 31 -15.64 -40.30 17.84
C GLU A 31 -14.86 -39.16 17.19
N ILE A 32 -14.11 -38.40 17.99
CA ILE A 32 -13.32 -37.25 17.55
C ILE A 32 -11.86 -37.51 17.92
N SER A 33 -10.97 -37.36 16.95
CA SER A 33 -9.53 -37.36 17.18
C SER A 33 -8.96 -36.01 16.77
N TYR A 34 -8.01 -35.50 17.55
CA TYR A 34 -7.22 -34.32 17.24
C TYR A 34 -5.84 -34.48 17.89
N PRO A 35 -4.76 -34.14 17.18
CA PRO A 35 -3.42 -34.26 17.73
C PRO A 35 -3.12 -33.12 18.72
N PHE A 36 -2.43 -33.43 19.82
CA PHE A 36 -2.05 -32.46 20.86
C PHE A 36 -0.53 -32.42 21.01
N PRO A 37 0.10 -31.22 21.02
CA PRO A 37 1.46 -31.05 21.50
C PRO A 37 1.68 -31.60 22.93
N ASP A 38 2.80 -32.28 23.16
CA ASP A 38 3.12 -32.89 24.47
C ASP A 38 3.50 -31.87 25.56
N ASP A 39 3.81 -30.62 25.19
CA ASP A 39 4.37 -29.58 26.06
C ASP A 39 3.36 -28.50 26.50
N GLU A 40 2.07 -28.69 26.22
CA GLU A 40 1.01 -27.73 26.57
C GLU A 40 -0.03 -28.31 27.54
N SER A 41 -0.76 -27.39 28.21
CA SER A 41 -1.92 -27.75 29.03
C SER A 41 -3.23 -27.55 28.27
N TYR A 42 -4.00 -28.63 28.11
CA TYR A 42 -5.30 -28.59 27.45
C TYR A 42 -6.46 -28.57 28.44
N TYR A 43 -7.42 -27.69 28.18
CA TYR A 43 -8.70 -27.65 28.88
C TYR A 43 -9.81 -28.05 27.92
N ILE A 44 -10.49 -29.15 28.25
CA ILE A 44 -11.68 -29.60 27.53
C ILE A 44 -12.90 -29.08 28.28
N VAL A 45 -13.67 -28.20 27.64
CA VAL A 45 -14.91 -27.64 28.19
C VAL A 45 -16.09 -28.21 27.42
N LEU A 46 -17.01 -28.79 28.18
CA LEU A 46 -18.24 -29.38 27.67
C LEU A 46 -19.41 -28.52 28.12
N HIS A 47 -20.14 -27.96 27.16
CA HIS A 47 -21.34 -27.20 27.45
C HIS A 47 -22.59 -28.03 27.12
N ASN A 48 -23.27 -28.52 28.16
CA ASN A 48 -24.55 -29.21 28.01
C ASN A 48 -25.67 -28.19 27.75
N LYS A 49 -26.15 -28.07 26.51
CA LYS A 49 -27.15 -27.06 26.15
C LYS A 49 -28.57 -27.38 26.62
N THR A 50 -28.89 -28.64 26.91
CA THR A 50 -30.27 -29.07 27.20
C THR A 50 -30.52 -29.37 28.68
N GLY A 51 -29.47 -29.60 29.48
CA GLY A 51 -29.52 -29.71 30.94
C GLY A 51 -30.23 -30.95 31.49
N SER A 52 -30.74 -31.85 30.65
CA SER A 52 -31.65 -32.94 31.06
C SER A 52 -31.05 -34.36 31.00
N SER A 53 -29.81 -34.53 30.55
CA SER A 53 -29.15 -35.84 30.45
C SER A 53 -27.67 -35.78 30.87
N LYS A 54 -27.20 -36.85 31.54
CA LYS A 54 -25.78 -37.13 31.80
C LYS A 54 -25.23 -37.94 30.63
N SER A 55 -24.10 -37.53 30.06
CA SER A 55 -23.36 -38.31 29.07
C SER A 55 -22.07 -38.81 29.69
N ASP A 56 -21.81 -40.11 29.60
CA ASP A 56 -20.50 -40.68 29.93
C ASP A 56 -19.55 -40.37 28.78
N ILE A 57 -18.49 -39.62 29.08
CA ILE A 57 -17.47 -39.25 28.10
C ILE A 57 -16.20 -39.99 28.46
N SER A 58 -15.71 -40.78 27.50
CA SER A 58 -14.41 -41.43 27.58
C SER A 58 -13.41 -40.59 26.81
N ILE A 59 -12.34 -40.16 27.47
CA ILE A 59 -11.17 -39.56 26.82
C ILE A 59 -10.12 -40.66 26.73
N ASN A 60 -9.72 -40.99 25.52
CA ASN A 60 -8.59 -41.86 25.26
C ASN A 60 -7.45 -41.02 24.69
N ILE A 61 -6.26 -41.12 25.30
CA ILE A 61 -5.04 -40.51 24.78
C ILE A 61 -4.21 -41.66 24.22
N ALA A 62 -3.95 -41.59 22.92
CA ALA A 62 -3.14 -42.57 22.20
C ALA A 62 -2.07 -41.83 21.40
N GLU A 63 -0.93 -42.50 21.21
CA GLU A 63 0.10 -42.01 20.30
C GLU A 63 -0.45 -41.98 18.86
N ILE A 64 -0.11 -40.92 18.14
CA ILE A 64 -0.48 -40.78 16.73
C ILE A 64 0.32 -41.83 15.94
N PRO A 65 -0.33 -42.65 15.10
CA PRO A 65 0.39 -43.64 14.31
C PRO A 65 1.34 -42.94 13.32
N THR A 66 2.60 -43.39 13.25
CA THR A 66 3.54 -42.90 12.24
C THR A 66 3.50 -43.79 10.99
N ILE A 67 3.44 -43.14 9.81
CA ILE A 67 3.61 -43.77 8.51
C ILE A 67 4.99 -43.42 7.97
N THR A 68 5.71 -44.42 7.47
CA THR A 68 7.00 -44.23 6.79
C THR A 68 6.81 -44.37 5.29
N GLU A 69 7.54 -43.56 4.52
CA GLU A 69 7.54 -43.61 3.06
C GLU A 69 7.70 -45.06 2.55
N GLY A 70 6.89 -45.45 1.56
CA GLY A 70 6.93 -46.76 0.91
C GLY A 70 6.36 -47.92 1.73
N ASN A 71 5.99 -47.72 2.99
CA ASN A 71 5.56 -48.77 3.88
C ASN A 71 4.05 -48.62 4.20
N PRO A 72 3.19 -49.53 3.71
CA PRO A 72 1.78 -49.51 4.04
C PRO A 72 1.54 -49.65 5.54
N LYS A 73 0.64 -48.84 6.08
CA LYS A 73 0.23 -48.87 7.48
C LYS A 73 -1.28 -49.03 7.58
N SER A 74 -1.71 -49.94 8.44
CA SER A 74 -3.13 -50.06 8.81
C SER A 74 -3.52 -48.88 9.70
N LEU A 75 -4.58 -48.18 9.30
CA LEU A 75 -5.15 -47.04 10.00
C LEU A 75 -6.65 -47.30 10.22
N GLU A 76 -7.11 -47.13 11.46
CA GLU A 76 -8.54 -47.12 11.76
C GLU A 76 -9.12 -45.78 11.30
N LEU A 77 -10.01 -45.82 10.32
CA LEU A 77 -10.79 -44.68 9.87
C LEU A 77 -11.99 -44.52 10.80
N LEU A 78 -12.07 -43.37 11.43
CA LEU A 78 -13.18 -42.94 12.25
C LEU A 78 -14.24 -42.28 11.37
N SER A 79 -15.44 -42.09 11.91
CA SER A 79 -16.48 -41.24 11.31
C SER A 79 -16.12 -39.73 11.29
N ASN A 80 -14.85 -39.41 11.54
CA ASN A 80 -14.24 -38.08 11.60
C ASN A 80 -12.75 -38.19 11.22
N TYR A 81 -11.96 -37.13 11.40
CA TYR A 81 -10.54 -37.14 11.06
C TYR A 81 -9.76 -38.19 11.84
N SER A 82 -9.08 -39.04 11.09
CA SER A 82 -8.13 -40.03 11.58
C SER A 82 -6.74 -39.55 11.21
N TYR A 83 -5.97 -39.15 12.21
CA TYR A 83 -4.66 -38.55 12.02
C TYR A 83 -3.56 -39.60 12.04
N TYR A 84 -2.54 -39.39 11.21
CA TYR A 84 -1.27 -40.08 11.31
C TYR A 84 -0.12 -39.10 11.05
N GLU A 85 1.03 -39.40 11.62
CA GLU A 85 2.26 -38.63 11.47
C GLU A 85 3.03 -39.12 10.23
N PHE A 86 3.53 -38.17 9.44
CA PHE A 86 4.45 -38.45 8.35
C PHE A 86 5.65 -37.48 8.42
N ARG A 87 6.86 -38.03 8.48
CA ARG A 87 8.10 -37.25 8.48
C ARG A 87 8.82 -37.39 7.15
N THR A 88 9.08 -36.26 6.50
CA THR A 88 9.85 -36.25 5.24
C THR A 88 11.33 -36.48 5.48
N GLY A 89 12.00 -37.05 4.47
CA GLY A 89 13.45 -37.24 4.47
C GLY A 89 14.24 -35.94 4.20
N SER A 90 15.54 -36.09 3.92
CA SER A 90 16.48 -34.97 3.72
C SER A 90 16.17 -34.07 2.52
N THR A 91 15.27 -34.50 1.64
CA THR A 91 14.82 -33.74 0.47
C THR A 91 13.29 -33.72 0.48
N GLY A 92 12.70 -32.55 0.27
CA GLY A 92 11.25 -32.41 0.13
C GLY A 92 10.79 -32.87 -1.25
N GLY A 93 9.49 -32.81 -1.51
CA GLY A 93 8.95 -33.16 -2.83
C GLY A 93 7.49 -33.54 -2.80
N ARG A 94 7.03 -34.12 -3.91
CA ARG A 94 5.68 -34.63 -4.08
C ARG A 94 5.57 -36.06 -3.58
N TYR A 95 4.49 -36.28 -2.87
CA TYR A 95 4.11 -37.53 -2.26
C TYR A 95 2.69 -37.87 -2.69
N VAL A 96 2.50 -39.13 -3.06
CA VAL A 96 1.20 -39.69 -3.39
C VAL A 96 0.77 -40.55 -2.22
N GLN A 97 -0.38 -40.22 -1.66
CA GLN A 97 -1.06 -41.07 -0.70
C GLN A 97 -2.08 -41.93 -1.42
N THR A 98 -1.97 -43.23 -1.17
CA THR A 98 -2.93 -44.24 -1.60
C THR A 98 -3.60 -44.83 -0.38
N VAL A 99 -4.94 -44.83 -0.38
CA VAL A 99 -5.75 -45.49 0.65
C VAL A 99 -6.42 -46.68 -0.01
N SER A 100 -6.27 -47.88 0.57
CA SER A 100 -6.87 -49.10 0.02
C SER A 100 -7.46 -49.97 1.12
N GLY A 101 -8.31 -50.94 0.73
CA GLY A 101 -8.92 -51.88 1.67
C GLY A 101 -10.07 -51.30 2.50
N THR A 102 -10.65 -50.17 2.09
CA THR A 102 -11.84 -49.58 2.71
C THR A 102 -13.07 -49.73 1.81
N GLU A 103 -14.26 -49.82 2.43
CA GLU A 103 -15.56 -49.89 1.77
C GLU A 103 -16.15 -48.51 1.40
N THR A 104 -15.43 -47.41 1.68
CA THR A 104 -15.83 -46.05 1.31
C THR A 104 -15.03 -45.53 0.12
N ASP A 105 -15.74 -44.88 -0.81
CA ASP A 105 -15.12 -44.17 -1.94
C ASP A 105 -15.04 -42.65 -1.68
N ASP A 106 -15.68 -42.14 -0.60
CA ASP A 106 -15.77 -40.71 -0.29
C ASP A 106 -14.83 -40.31 0.84
N LEU A 107 -13.53 -40.37 0.52
CA LEU A 107 -12.47 -39.96 1.43
C LEU A 107 -12.17 -38.47 1.29
N ARG A 108 -12.10 -37.78 2.43
CA ARG A 108 -11.71 -36.37 2.52
C ARG A 108 -10.43 -36.23 3.33
N TYR A 109 -9.60 -35.27 2.95
CA TYR A 109 -8.25 -35.14 3.50
C TYR A 109 -8.02 -33.74 4.09
N LYS A 110 -7.21 -33.67 5.14
CA LYS A 110 -6.68 -32.43 5.72
C LYS A 110 -5.24 -32.67 6.13
N VAL A 111 -4.39 -31.68 5.97
CA VAL A 111 -2.98 -31.77 6.38
C VAL A 111 -2.66 -30.62 7.31
N LEU A 112 -1.96 -30.93 8.39
CA LEU A 112 -1.43 -29.97 9.35
C LEU A 112 0.10 -29.97 9.30
N ASN A 113 0.71 -28.81 9.52
CA ASN A 113 2.15 -28.71 9.72
C ASN A 113 2.56 -29.25 11.11
N GLN A 114 3.86 -29.24 11.41
CA GLN A 114 4.40 -29.65 12.72
C GLN A 114 3.85 -28.86 13.93
N ASN A 115 3.28 -27.67 13.70
CA ASN A 115 2.65 -26.81 14.71
C ASN A 115 1.11 -26.94 14.69
N PHE A 116 0.58 -27.94 13.97
CA PHE A 116 -0.86 -28.20 13.82
C PHE A 116 -1.67 -27.15 13.05
N ASP A 117 -1.01 -26.23 12.35
CA ASP A 117 -1.71 -25.28 11.45
C ASP A 117 -2.19 -26.00 10.17
N PRO A 118 -3.44 -25.78 9.73
CA PRO A 118 -3.91 -26.30 8.46
C PRO A 118 -3.11 -25.77 7.28
N ILE A 119 -2.67 -26.67 6.42
CA ILE A 119 -2.07 -26.34 5.13
C ILE A 119 -3.15 -26.52 4.07
N THR A 120 -3.36 -25.49 3.24
CA THR A 120 -4.42 -25.50 2.20
C THR A 120 -3.86 -25.51 0.78
N ASN A 121 -2.55 -25.32 0.61
CA ASN A 121 -1.92 -25.16 -0.69
C ASN A 121 -1.15 -26.42 -1.10
N GLY A 122 -1.10 -26.70 -2.41
CA GLY A 122 -0.25 -27.77 -2.95
C GLY A 122 -0.87 -29.17 -3.02
N TYR A 123 -2.16 -29.31 -2.70
CA TYR A 123 -2.89 -30.58 -2.75
C TYR A 123 -3.72 -30.74 -4.01
N SER A 124 -3.79 -31.94 -4.57
CA SER A 124 -4.72 -32.26 -5.67
C SER A 124 -5.22 -33.69 -5.57
N TYR A 125 -6.46 -33.90 -6.02
CA TYR A 125 -7.04 -35.22 -6.16
C TYR A 125 -7.03 -35.62 -7.63
N VAL A 126 -6.40 -36.73 -7.96
CA VAL A 126 -6.38 -37.29 -9.32
C VAL A 126 -6.68 -38.77 -9.20
N ASP A 127 -7.76 -39.23 -9.83
CA ASP A 127 -8.11 -40.66 -9.96
C ASP A 127 -8.07 -41.48 -8.64
N GLY A 128 -8.49 -40.88 -7.51
CA GLY A 128 -8.51 -41.58 -6.21
C GLY A 128 -7.24 -41.40 -5.37
N GLU A 129 -6.23 -40.72 -5.90
CA GLU A 129 -4.96 -40.46 -5.21
C GLU A 129 -4.92 -39.05 -4.64
N TYR A 130 -4.46 -38.94 -3.39
CA TYR A 130 -4.25 -37.66 -2.73
C TYR A 130 -2.78 -37.24 -2.84
N ILE A 131 -2.52 -36.18 -3.60
CA ILE A 131 -1.17 -35.71 -3.88
C ILE A 131 -0.83 -34.55 -2.96
N MET A 132 0.34 -34.63 -2.31
CA MET A 132 0.82 -33.67 -1.32
C MET A 132 2.25 -33.22 -1.65
N SER A 133 2.55 -31.95 -1.39
CA SER A 133 3.90 -31.39 -1.53
C SER A 133 4.45 -31.03 -0.16
N PHE A 134 5.62 -31.56 0.20
CA PHE A 134 6.19 -31.39 1.53
C PHE A 134 7.64 -30.90 1.52
N SER A 135 7.97 -30.07 2.51
CA SER A 135 9.33 -29.60 2.79
C SER A 135 10.21 -30.72 3.36
N PRO A 136 11.54 -30.65 3.19
CA PRO A 136 12.48 -31.63 3.73
C PRO A 136 12.51 -31.61 5.26
N ASN A 137 12.85 -32.75 5.87
CA ASN A 137 13.08 -32.92 7.31
C ASN A 137 11.97 -32.36 8.21
N THR A 138 10.73 -32.36 7.73
CA THR A 138 9.58 -31.73 8.38
C THR A 138 8.56 -32.80 8.72
N THR A 139 7.95 -32.68 9.89
CA THR A 139 6.84 -33.54 10.32
C THR A 139 5.51 -32.91 9.90
N TYR A 140 4.62 -33.74 9.38
CA TYR A 140 3.26 -33.38 9.01
C TYR A 140 2.27 -34.34 9.65
N TYR A 141 1.07 -33.84 9.93
CA TYR A 141 -0.04 -34.65 10.41
C TYR A 141 -1.13 -34.68 9.35
N ILE A 142 -1.36 -35.85 8.78
CA ILE A 142 -2.30 -36.03 7.69
C ILE A 142 -3.53 -36.71 8.25
N ALA A 143 -4.68 -36.17 7.89
CA ALA A 143 -5.97 -36.56 8.43
C ALA A 143 -6.87 -37.06 7.30
N ILE A 144 -7.50 -38.20 7.51
CA ILE A 144 -8.47 -38.79 6.59
C ILE A 144 -9.84 -38.82 7.28
N ILE A 145 -10.89 -38.34 6.61
CA ILE A 145 -12.29 -38.57 7.01
C ILE A 145 -12.89 -39.60 6.08
N SER A 146 -13.55 -40.58 6.68
CA SER A 146 -14.51 -41.46 6.03
C SER A 146 -15.93 -41.18 6.56
N ASP A 147 -16.93 -41.45 5.74
CA ASP A 147 -18.34 -41.49 6.14
C ASP A 147 -18.67 -42.71 7.01
N LYS A 148 -17.77 -43.70 7.09
CA LYS A 148 -17.95 -44.94 7.83
C LYS A 148 -16.72 -45.27 8.68
N LYS A 149 -16.97 -45.94 9.81
CA LYS A 149 -15.90 -46.52 10.61
C LYS A 149 -15.38 -47.78 9.91
N ASP A 150 -14.11 -47.80 9.54
CA ASP A 150 -13.51 -48.87 8.76
C ASP A 150 -11.99 -48.95 9.02
N THR A 151 -11.31 -50.00 8.55
CA THR A 151 -9.85 -50.10 8.61
C THR A 151 -9.27 -50.01 7.21
N ALA A 152 -8.39 -49.04 6.98
CA ALA A 152 -7.75 -48.85 5.68
C ALA A 152 -6.24 -49.11 5.76
N SER A 153 -5.66 -49.49 4.63
CA SER A 153 -4.20 -49.52 4.41
C SER A 153 -3.78 -48.24 3.72
N VAL A 154 -3.04 -47.38 4.43
CA VAL A 154 -2.54 -46.10 3.94
C VAL A 154 -1.07 -46.25 3.59
N THR A 155 -0.70 -45.83 2.37
CA THR A 155 0.70 -45.79 1.92
C THR A 155 1.01 -44.40 1.40
N ILE A 156 2.19 -43.88 1.75
CA ILE A 156 2.72 -42.65 1.16
C ILE A 156 3.96 -43.01 0.36
N ASN A 157 3.93 -42.72 -0.94
CA ASN A 157 5.05 -42.94 -1.84
C ASN A 157 5.53 -41.61 -2.39
N ARG A 158 6.85 -41.42 -2.47
CA ARG A 158 7.40 -40.27 -3.18
C ARG A 158 7.33 -40.51 -4.69
N GLU A 159 6.97 -39.48 -5.45
CA GLU A 159 7.08 -39.55 -6.90
C GLU A 159 8.55 -39.72 -7.32
N SER A 160 8.82 -40.55 -8.33
CA SER A 160 10.19 -40.81 -8.84
C SER A 160 10.89 -39.54 -9.37
N LYS A 161 10.11 -38.51 -9.68
CA LYS A 161 10.53 -37.16 -10.01
C LYS A 161 9.83 -36.18 -9.08
N ALA A 162 10.55 -35.62 -8.11
CA ALA A 162 10.07 -34.54 -7.28
C ALA A 162 10.29 -33.21 -7.99
N TYR A 163 9.23 -32.66 -8.59
CA TYR A 163 9.25 -31.35 -9.22
C TYR A 163 9.15 -30.23 -8.18
N GLN A 164 9.97 -29.19 -8.33
CA GLN A 164 10.01 -28.05 -7.41
C GLN A 164 10.32 -26.76 -8.17
N TRP A 165 10.04 -25.63 -7.52
CA TRP A 165 10.43 -24.33 -8.03
C TRP A 165 11.37 -23.64 -7.05
N GLN A 166 12.44 -23.06 -7.58
CA GLN A 166 13.30 -22.15 -6.87
C GLN A 166 13.10 -20.73 -7.39
N ILE A 167 12.97 -19.79 -6.47
CA ILE A 167 12.71 -18.39 -6.76
C ILE A 167 13.78 -17.55 -6.08
N SER A 168 14.43 -16.70 -6.86
CA SER A 168 15.39 -15.72 -6.36
C SER A 168 14.90 -14.31 -6.66
N GLY A 169 15.10 -13.38 -5.73
CA GLY A 169 14.71 -11.98 -5.85
C GLY A 169 13.65 -11.54 -4.82
N GLY A 170 13.57 -10.23 -4.58
CA GLY A 170 12.59 -9.64 -3.66
C GLY A 170 12.65 -10.23 -2.25
N LYS A 171 11.48 -10.56 -1.69
CA LYS A 171 11.35 -11.18 -0.35
C LYS A 171 11.91 -12.60 -0.25
N PHE A 172 12.13 -13.24 -1.39
CA PHE A 172 12.58 -14.63 -1.46
C PHE A 172 14.11 -14.76 -1.37
N GLY A 173 14.86 -13.64 -1.42
CA GLY A 173 16.31 -13.68 -1.28
C GLY A 173 16.99 -14.43 -2.44
N ASN A 174 17.97 -15.28 -2.14
CA ASN A 174 18.70 -16.05 -3.15
C ASN A 174 18.39 -17.54 -3.01
N GLY A 175 17.58 -18.09 -3.91
CA GLY A 175 17.31 -19.52 -4.02
C GLY A 175 16.24 -20.05 -3.07
N TYR A 176 15.14 -19.32 -2.85
CA TYR A 176 14.00 -19.85 -2.07
C TYR A 176 13.33 -21.00 -2.82
N ILE A 177 13.38 -22.19 -2.25
CA ILE A 177 12.70 -23.36 -2.81
C ILE A 177 11.28 -23.41 -2.25
N THR A 178 10.29 -23.43 -3.15
CA THR A 178 8.88 -23.59 -2.81
C THR A 178 8.37 -24.96 -3.20
N TYR A 179 7.52 -25.50 -2.34
CA TYR A 179 6.74 -26.72 -2.54
C TYR A 179 5.26 -26.40 -2.83
N ASP A 180 4.87 -25.14 -2.64
CA ASP A 180 3.54 -24.64 -2.95
C ASP A 180 3.37 -24.45 -4.45
N ARG A 181 2.17 -24.77 -4.95
CA ARG A 181 1.76 -24.48 -6.34
C ARG A 181 1.36 -23.03 -6.55
N GLU A 182 1.04 -22.31 -5.47
CA GLU A 182 0.67 -20.89 -5.51
C GLU A 182 1.53 -20.10 -4.54
N ILE A 183 2.09 -18.98 -4.99
CA ILE A 183 2.90 -18.11 -4.14
C ILE A 183 2.56 -16.64 -4.34
N TYR A 184 2.67 -15.86 -3.27
CA TYR A 184 2.48 -14.41 -3.32
C TYR A 184 3.81 -13.72 -3.56
N ALA A 185 3.96 -13.04 -4.70
CA ALA A 185 5.20 -12.40 -5.10
C ALA A 185 5.05 -10.86 -5.13
N PRO A 186 5.76 -10.12 -4.25
CA PRO A 186 5.77 -8.66 -4.24
C PRO A 186 6.03 -8.03 -5.62
N ARG A 187 5.19 -7.08 -6.01
CA ARG A 187 5.42 -6.30 -7.24
C ARG A 187 6.56 -5.29 -7.09
N GLY A 188 7.10 -4.81 -8.22
CA GLY A 188 8.17 -3.80 -8.28
C GLY A 188 9.58 -4.36 -8.30
N THR A 189 9.74 -5.66 -8.56
CA THR A 189 11.03 -6.34 -8.64
C THR A 189 11.01 -7.43 -9.70
N SER A 190 12.20 -7.90 -10.08
CA SER A 190 12.41 -9.08 -10.91
C SER A 190 12.69 -10.30 -10.05
N TYR A 191 12.26 -11.46 -10.55
CA TYR A 191 12.50 -12.76 -9.97
C TYR A 191 13.19 -13.67 -11.00
N ILE A 192 14.02 -14.57 -10.52
CA ILE A 192 14.59 -15.66 -11.30
C ILE A 192 13.91 -16.94 -10.83
N LEU A 193 13.24 -17.62 -11.76
CA LEU A 193 12.57 -18.88 -11.56
C LEU A 193 13.44 -20.00 -12.13
N GLU A 194 13.70 -21.00 -11.30
CA GLU A 194 14.42 -22.20 -11.68
C GLU A 194 13.55 -23.42 -11.38
N PHE A 195 13.47 -24.34 -12.34
CA PHE A 195 12.76 -25.60 -12.16
C PHE A 195 13.73 -26.69 -11.70
N LEU A 196 13.33 -27.41 -10.66
CA LEU A 196 14.15 -28.46 -10.07
C LEU A 196 13.45 -29.81 -10.23
N VAL A 197 14.23 -30.83 -10.54
CA VAL A 197 13.83 -32.23 -10.47
C VAL A 197 14.71 -32.91 -9.44
N ASN A 198 14.10 -33.46 -8.39
CA ASN A 198 14.80 -34.10 -7.29
C ASN A 198 15.86 -33.18 -6.63
N GLY A 199 15.52 -31.90 -6.47
CA GLY A 199 16.42 -30.90 -5.87
C GLY A 199 17.56 -30.40 -6.76
N ILE A 200 17.58 -30.79 -8.04
CA ILE A 200 18.60 -30.36 -9.00
C ILE A 200 17.97 -29.45 -10.04
N VAL A 201 18.53 -28.25 -10.24
CA VAL A 201 18.11 -27.34 -11.31
C VAL A 201 18.32 -28.02 -12.66
N VAL A 202 17.26 -28.11 -13.45
CA VAL A 202 17.30 -28.73 -14.78
C VAL A 202 17.23 -27.66 -15.87
N ASP A 203 17.88 -27.94 -17.00
CA ASP A 203 17.74 -27.12 -18.19
C ASP A 203 16.32 -27.31 -18.76
N THR A 204 15.62 -26.20 -18.96
CA THR A 204 14.21 -26.20 -19.33
C THR A 204 13.84 -24.90 -20.03
N ASN A 205 12.77 -24.96 -20.83
CA ASN A 205 12.16 -23.78 -21.40
C ASN A 205 10.95 -23.37 -20.56
N TYR A 206 10.98 -22.15 -20.05
CA TYR A 206 9.86 -21.57 -19.32
C TYR A 206 8.86 -20.92 -20.27
N TYR A 207 7.59 -21.09 -19.95
CA TYR A 207 6.50 -20.35 -20.58
C TYR A 207 5.42 -20.07 -19.54
N SER A 208 4.62 -19.04 -19.79
CA SER A 208 3.46 -18.71 -18.96
C SER A 208 2.21 -18.80 -19.81
N GLU A 209 1.15 -19.41 -19.28
CA GLU A 209 -0.18 -19.29 -19.88
C GLU A 209 -0.91 -18.15 -19.18
N ASP A 210 -1.31 -17.17 -19.97
CA ASP A 210 -2.25 -16.13 -19.55
C ASP A 210 -3.64 -16.70 -19.79
N ASP A 211 -4.46 -16.83 -18.75
CA ASP A 211 -5.88 -17.12 -18.97
C ASP A 211 -6.45 -15.89 -19.68
N VAL A 212 -6.78 -16.06 -20.97
CA VAL A 212 -7.29 -15.02 -21.87
C VAL A 212 -8.54 -14.29 -21.34
N HIS A 213 -9.17 -14.77 -20.26
CA HIS A 213 -10.27 -14.11 -19.57
C HIS A 213 -9.85 -13.31 -18.33
N ASN A 214 -8.58 -13.31 -17.93
CA ASN A 214 -8.07 -12.65 -16.73
C ASN A 214 -7.29 -11.35 -17.04
N TYR A 215 -7.46 -10.38 -16.14
CA TYR A 215 -7.08 -8.95 -16.24
C TYR A 215 -5.57 -8.63 -16.42
N PHE A 216 -4.67 -9.62 -16.54
CA PHE A 216 -3.22 -9.43 -16.36
C PHE A 216 -2.39 -9.34 -17.65
N GLY A 217 -2.90 -9.81 -18.79
CA GLY A 217 -2.24 -9.66 -20.10
C GLY A 217 -1.94 -8.22 -20.53
N GLY A 218 -2.59 -7.23 -19.90
CA GLY A 218 -2.31 -5.80 -20.11
C GLY A 218 -1.15 -5.23 -19.29
N TYR A 219 -0.49 -6.01 -18.43
CA TYR A 219 0.53 -5.54 -17.48
C TYR A 219 1.93 -6.10 -17.72
N ASP A 220 2.16 -6.72 -18.88
CA ASP A 220 3.47 -7.26 -19.32
C ASP A 220 4.11 -8.25 -18.33
N ILE A 221 3.31 -8.94 -17.52
CA ILE A 221 3.82 -9.99 -16.63
C ILE A 221 4.05 -11.22 -17.51
N SER A 222 5.32 -11.59 -17.68
CA SER A 222 5.70 -12.79 -18.40
C SER A 222 7.02 -13.32 -17.87
N VAL A 223 7.19 -14.63 -17.98
CA VAL A 223 8.49 -15.27 -17.79
C VAL A 223 9.17 -15.38 -19.17
N ASN A 224 10.47 -15.09 -19.23
CA ASN A 224 11.24 -15.37 -20.43
C ASN A 224 11.74 -16.83 -20.44
N GLN A 225 12.29 -17.28 -21.57
CA GLN A 225 12.83 -18.64 -21.70
C GLN A 225 13.97 -18.96 -20.72
N SER A 226 14.58 -17.94 -20.10
CA SER A 226 15.64 -18.08 -19.10
C SER A 226 15.11 -18.04 -17.66
N GLY A 227 13.79 -18.07 -17.45
CA GLY A 227 13.18 -18.10 -16.12
C GLY A 227 13.07 -16.72 -15.45
N VAL A 228 13.43 -15.63 -16.11
CA VAL A 228 13.31 -14.29 -15.53
C VAL A 228 11.86 -13.84 -15.62
N LEU A 229 11.24 -13.65 -14.46
CA LEU A 229 9.90 -13.11 -14.30
C LEU A 229 9.98 -11.67 -13.79
N ASN A 230 9.42 -10.74 -14.54
CA ASN A 230 9.29 -9.36 -14.08
C ASN A 230 7.87 -9.14 -13.59
N ILE A 231 7.73 -8.66 -12.34
CA ILE A 231 6.45 -8.18 -11.82
C ILE A 231 6.57 -6.66 -11.66
N PRO A 232 6.16 -5.88 -12.68
CA PRO A 232 6.20 -4.42 -12.59
C PRO A 232 5.53 -3.89 -11.34
N SER A 233 6.03 -2.75 -10.80
CA SER A 233 5.31 -2.04 -9.73
C SER A 233 3.88 -1.68 -10.14
N SER A 234 3.63 -1.68 -11.46
CA SER A 234 2.35 -1.51 -12.11
C SER A 234 1.31 -2.58 -12.00
N THR A 235 1.72 -3.76 -11.57
CA THR A 235 0.86 -4.90 -11.57
C THR A 235 -0.23 -4.76 -10.50
N PRO A 236 -1.51 -5.05 -10.82
CA PRO A 236 -2.57 -5.13 -9.83
C PRO A 236 -2.22 -6.20 -8.81
N VAL A 237 -2.52 -5.93 -7.55
CA VAL A 237 -2.27 -6.87 -6.46
C VAL A 237 -3.47 -7.81 -6.31
N ARG A 238 -3.20 -9.07 -5.98
CA ARG A 238 -4.18 -10.15 -5.82
C ARG A 238 -4.95 -10.44 -7.12
N GLY A 239 -5.70 -11.54 -7.15
CA GLY A 239 -6.42 -12.02 -8.33
C GLY A 239 -5.85 -13.34 -8.86
N SER A 240 -6.15 -13.66 -10.12
CA SER A 240 -5.83 -14.95 -10.73
C SER A 240 -4.32 -15.20 -10.92
N GLY A 241 -3.47 -14.18 -10.76
CA GLY A 241 -2.01 -14.33 -10.88
C GLY A 241 -1.55 -14.72 -12.28
N ILE A 242 -0.32 -15.19 -12.37
CA ILE A 242 0.28 -15.77 -13.59
C ILE A 242 0.70 -17.20 -13.32
N THR A 243 0.33 -18.12 -14.21
CA THR A 243 0.75 -19.51 -14.12
C THR A 243 1.96 -19.74 -15.02
N VAL A 244 3.06 -20.17 -14.42
CA VAL A 244 4.32 -20.46 -15.09
C VAL A 244 4.54 -21.96 -15.17
N TYR A 245 5.02 -22.41 -16.33
CA TYR A 245 5.31 -23.80 -16.66
C TYR A 245 6.76 -23.96 -17.09
N ALA A 246 7.30 -25.17 -16.93
CA ALA A 246 8.67 -25.53 -17.28
C ALA A 246 8.67 -26.77 -18.17
N LYS A 247 8.95 -26.64 -19.47
CA LYS A 247 8.97 -27.78 -20.38
C LYS A 247 10.27 -28.57 -20.24
N TYR A 248 10.22 -29.72 -19.57
CA TYR A 248 11.37 -30.61 -19.36
C TYR A 248 11.25 -31.89 -20.20
N ASN A 249 12.26 -32.21 -21.02
CA ASN A 249 12.34 -33.47 -21.78
C ASN A 249 11.13 -33.85 -22.66
N ASN A 250 10.43 -32.89 -23.28
CA ASN A 250 9.18 -33.10 -24.03
C ASN A 250 8.01 -33.71 -23.24
N GLU A 251 8.22 -34.05 -21.96
CA GLU A 251 7.16 -34.18 -20.97
C GLU A 251 6.69 -32.75 -20.69
N ALA A 252 5.64 -32.32 -21.40
CA ALA A 252 5.00 -31.07 -21.06
C ALA A 252 4.62 -31.15 -19.57
N SER A 253 5.08 -30.18 -18.78
CA SER A 253 4.90 -30.12 -17.33
C SER A 253 3.45 -29.77 -16.96
N TYR A 254 2.48 -30.49 -17.52
CA TYR A 254 1.07 -30.29 -17.27
C TYR A 254 0.74 -30.46 -15.78
N ASP A 255 1.59 -31.15 -15.00
CA ASP A 255 1.35 -31.43 -13.59
C ASP A 255 2.12 -30.54 -12.59
N HIS A 256 3.03 -29.65 -13.06
CA HIS A 256 3.83 -28.81 -12.15
C HIS A 256 3.99 -27.36 -12.59
N SER A 257 2.87 -26.64 -12.64
CA SER A 257 2.88 -25.20 -12.77
C SER A 257 3.12 -24.50 -11.43
N LEU A 258 3.69 -23.29 -11.49
CA LEU A 258 3.76 -22.36 -10.37
C LEU A 258 2.88 -21.16 -10.69
N LYS A 259 1.86 -20.93 -9.88
CA LYS A 259 1.04 -19.75 -9.95
C LYS A 259 1.64 -18.66 -9.05
N LEU A 260 2.08 -17.58 -9.64
CA LEU A 260 2.54 -16.40 -8.91
C LEU A 260 1.42 -15.38 -8.85
N ILE A 261 0.97 -15.06 -7.65
CA ILE A 261 -0.03 -14.04 -7.39
C ILE A 261 0.72 -12.75 -7.03
N PRO A 262 0.64 -11.69 -7.84
CA PRO A 262 1.26 -10.42 -7.51
C PRO A 262 0.73 -9.91 -6.18
N ASP A 263 1.62 -9.63 -5.25
CA ASP A 263 1.27 -9.15 -3.92
C ASP A 263 1.78 -7.72 -3.73
N PHE A 264 1.28 -7.09 -2.67
CA PHE A 264 1.82 -5.83 -2.22
C PHE A 264 3.32 -5.96 -2.05
N ALA A 265 4.05 -4.94 -2.51
CA ALA A 265 5.41 -4.77 -2.02
C ALA A 265 5.35 -4.73 -0.50
N ASP A 266 6.29 -5.39 0.21
CA ASP A 266 6.37 -5.38 1.68
C ASP A 266 6.44 -3.95 2.28
N LYS A 267 6.56 -2.94 1.42
CA LYS A 267 6.38 -1.53 1.73
C LYS A 267 5.30 -0.91 0.86
N LEU A 268 4.04 -1.22 1.17
CA LEU A 268 2.91 -0.37 0.80
C LEU A 268 2.43 0.33 2.08
N ASN A 269 2.69 1.64 2.18
CA ASN A 269 2.29 2.53 3.28
C ASN A 269 3.23 2.52 4.50
N VAL A 270 4.05 3.57 4.63
CA VAL A 270 4.59 3.97 5.95
C VAL A 270 3.85 5.25 6.36
N ILE A 271 3.02 5.16 7.41
CA ILE A 271 2.59 6.33 8.18
C ILE A 271 3.63 6.52 9.26
N THR A 272 4.46 7.55 9.13
CA THR A 272 5.47 7.88 10.15
C THR A 272 4.91 8.95 11.06
N LYS A 273 4.76 8.66 12.36
CA LYS A 273 4.45 9.68 13.36
C LYS A 273 5.71 10.49 13.63
N ASN A 274 5.86 11.62 12.96
CA ASN A 274 6.87 12.60 13.33
C ASN A 274 6.30 13.52 14.43
N MET A 275 7.06 13.66 15.51
CA MET A 275 6.68 14.21 16.81
C MET A 275 5.63 15.35 16.80
N GLU A 276 4.67 15.21 17.72
CA GLU A 276 3.63 16.12 18.26
C GLU A 276 2.81 17.10 17.37
N SER A 277 3.03 17.29 16.07
CA SER A 277 2.12 18.19 15.31
C SER A 277 2.01 18.02 13.79
N THR A 278 2.60 16.98 13.19
CA THR A 278 2.44 16.73 11.75
C THR A 278 2.22 15.27 11.42
N LEU A 279 1.16 15.01 10.64
CA LEU A 279 0.89 13.72 10.00
C LEU A 279 1.44 13.74 8.57
N GLY A 280 2.21 12.73 8.19
CA GLY A 280 2.70 12.53 6.82
C GLY A 280 2.56 11.07 6.38
N PHE A 281 2.49 10.82 5.07
CA PHE A 281 2.44 9.46 4.51
C PHE A 281 3.17 9.40 3.15
N SER A 282 3.53 8.19 2.73
CA SER A 282 4.17 7.89 1.42
C SER A 282 3.47 6.71 0.75
N VAL A 283 3.21 6.82 -0.57
CA VAL A 283 2.49 5.81 -1.36
C VAL A 283 3.30 5.40 -2.58
N SER A 284 3.36 4.09 -2.84
CA SER A 284 3.92 3.50 -4.07
C SER A 284 2.79 2.95 -4.93
N VAL A 285 2.61 3.47 -6.15
CA VAL A 285 1.45 3.14 -7.00
C VAL A 285 1.82 2.53 -8.36
N PRO A 286 0.95 1.66 -8.91
CA PRO A 286 1.18 1.02 -10.20
C PRO A 286 1.10 1.94 -11.46
N LYS A 287 1.78 1.61 -12.60
CA LYS A 287 1.84 2.34 -13.92
C LYS A 287 0.51 2.76 -14.52
N TYR A 288 -0.60 2.09 -14.20
CA TYR A 288 -1.94 2.48 -14.67
C TYR A 288 -2.72 3.31 -13.63
N VAL A 289 -2.08 3.68 -12.51
CA VAL A 289 -2.57 4.68 -11.59
C VAL A 289 -2.14 6.05 -12.11
N LYS A 290 -3.06 6.65 -12.86
CA LYS A 290 -2.91 7.99 -13.43
C LYS A 290 -2.92 9.08 -12.36
N THR A 291 -3.57 8.80 -11.22
CA THR A 291 -3.78 9.73 -10.10
C THR A 291 -3.86 8.93 -8.80
N VAL A 292 -3.15 9.38 -7.75
CA VAL A 292 -3.30 8.83 -6.40
C VAL A 292 -4.25 9.72 -5.62
N HIS A 293 -5.47 9.25 -5.40
CA HIS A 293 -6.44 9.95 -4.56
C HIS A 293 -6.27 9.49 -3.12
N TYR A 294 -5.89 10.41 -2.25
CA TYR A 294 -5.92 10.20 -0.82
C TYR A 294 -6.79 11.30 -0.20
N THR A 295 -7.68 10.91 0.71
CA THR A 295 -8.45 11.85 1.51
C THR A 295 -7.97 11.74 2.94
N LEU A 296 -7.21 12.74 3.38
CA LEU A 296 -6.93 12.90 4.80
C LEU A 296 -8.08 13.70 5.41
N SER A 297 -9.06 13.01 5.99
CA SER A 297 -10.17 13.66 6.69
C SER A 297 -9.78 13.94 8.14
N VAL A 298 -9.53 15.22 8.43
CA VAL A 298 -9.50 15.75 9.79
C VAL A 298 -10.67 16.74 9.89
N GLY A 299 -11.88 16.22 10.13
CA GLY A 299 -13.05 17.05 10.42
C GLY A 299 -13.71 17.80 9.23
N GLY A 300 -13.63 17.30 7.99
CA GLY A 300 -14.61 17.64 6.93
C GLY A 300 -14.35 18.85 6.00
N LYS A 301 -13.12 19.12 5.54
CA LYS A 301 -12.86 20.10 4.44
C LYS A 301 -11.80 19.57 3.44
N GLU A 302 -12.04 19.72 2.12
CA GLU A 302 -11.20 19.24 1.00
C GLU A 302 -10.13 20.26 0.56
N ALA A 303 -8.90 19.82 0.25
CA ALA A 303 -7.80 20.65 -0.28
C ALA A 303 -6.89 19.86 -1.25
N SER A 304 -6.38 20.49 -2.32
CA SER A 304 -5.44 19.90 -3.30
C SER A 304 -4.50 20.95 -3.95
N PHE A 305 -3.19 20.74 -4.24
CA PHE A 305 -2.07 20.12 -3.49
C PHE A 305 -0.76 20.86 -3.84
N THR A 306 -0.02 21.22 -2.80
CA THR A 306 1.41 21.58 -2.75
C THR A 306 2.25 20.29 -2.58
N ILE A 307 3.55 20.25 -2.94
CA ILE A 307 4.43 19.10 -2.57
C ILE A 307 4.34 18.83 -1.05
N ALA A 308 4.25 19.88 -0.24
CA ALA A 308 3.91 19.78 1.18
C ALA A 308 3.02 20.94 1.64
N GLY A 309 1.87 20.66 2.24
CA GLY A 309 0.99 21.72 2.77
C GLY A 309 1.71 22.57 3.82
N LYS A 310 2.45 21.90 4.71
CA LYS A 310 3.40 22.51 5.64
C LYS A 310 4.72 21.74 5.59
N ASN A 311 5.82 22.45 5.39
CA ASN A 311 7.16 21.88 5.47
C ASN A 311 7.83 22.23 6.81
N TYR A 312 8.22 21.21 7.56
CA TYR A 312 9.10 21.33 8.73
C TYR A 312 10.44 20.60 8.53
N GLY A 313 10.57 19.85 7.43
CA GLY A 313 11.75 19.05 7.08
C GLY A 313 12.57 19.71 5.97
N THR A 314 13.14 18.89 5.07
CA THR A 314 13.89 19.38 3.91
C THR A 314 13.24 18.89 2.62
N ILE A 315 12.95 19.82 1.71
CA ILE A 315 12.51 19.54 0.34
C ILE A 315 13.64 20.01 -0.58
N THR A 316 14.12 19.12 -1.46
CA THR A 316 15.24 19.47 -2.36
C THR A 316 15.06 18.86 -3.74
N ASN A 317 15.53 19.56 -4.77
CA ASN A 317 15.59 19.07 -6.16
C ASN A 317 14.24 18.59 -6.73
N CYS A 318 13.14 19.16 -6.25
CA CYS A 318 11.81 18.84 -6.77
C CYS A 318 11.44 19.79 -7.91
N THR A 319 10.86 19.24 -8.97
CA THR A 319 10.26 20.02 -10.06
C THR A 319 8.75 19.86 -10.02
N TYR A 320 8.02 20.97 -10.05
CA TYR A 320 6.57 20.99 -10.22
C TYR A 320 6.20 21.64 -11.55
N GLU A 321 5.47 20.91 -12.39
CA GLU A 321 4.94 21.40 -13.66
C GLU A 321 3.41 21.31 -13.61
N SER A 322 2.75 22.47 -13.56
CA SER A 322 1.29 22.57 -13.32
C SER A 322 0.40 22.09 -14.47
N GLY A 323 0.95 21.64 -15.60
CA GLY A 323 0.26 20.84 -16.61
C GLY A 323 -1.09 21.32 -17.18
N LYS A 324 -1.51 22.58 -16.98
CA LYS A 324 -2.82 23.23 -17.32
C LYS A 324 -3.78 23.50 -16.14
N PHE A 325 -3.35 23.40 -14.88
CA PHE A 325 -4.23 23.64 -13.73
C PHE A 325 -4.05 25.06 -13.14
N ASN A 326 -5.18 25.74 -12.88
CA ASN A 326 -5.21 27.00 -12.14
C ASN A 326 -5.25 26.68 -10.64
N MET A 327 -4.24 27.08 -9.87
CA MET A 327 -4.36 27.09 -8.42
C MET A 327 -5.28 28.26 -8.05
N CYS A 328 -6.53 28.04 -7.63
CA CYS A 328 -7.44 29.12 -7.27
C CYS A 328 -8.00 28.92 -5.85
N PHE A 329 -7.61 29.79 -4.92
CA PHE A 329 -8.07 29.73 -3.53
C PHE A 329 -9.01 30.90 -3.25
N PHE A 330 -10.24 30.65 -2.85
CA PHE A 330 -11.23 31.70 -2.56
C PHE A 330 -11.47 31.91 -1.05
N ALA A 331 -10.60 31.39 -0.19
CA ALA A 331 -10.70 31.58 1.26
C ALA A 331 -9.75 32.71 1.75
N PRO A 332 -10.18 33.53 2.72
CA PRO A 332 -9.31 34.52 3.33
C PRO A 332 -8.18 33.84 4.14
N ASN A 333 -7.00 34.47 4.18
CA ASN A 333 -5.80 34.00 4.91
C ASN A 333 -5.21 32.65 4.46
N VAL A 334 -5.32 32.30 3.18
CA VAL A 334 -4.65 31.10 2.64
C VAL A 334 -3.20 31.41 2.27
N TYR A 335 -2.32 30.43 2.52
CA TYR A 335 -0.94 30.42 2.05
C TYR A 335 -0.78 29.40 0.93
N SER A 336 -0.38 29.87 -0.25
CA SER A 336 -0.29 29.03 -1.44
C SER A 336 1.09 29.12 -2.06
N GLY A 337 1.69 27.97 -2.34
CA GLY A 337 2.86 27.90 -3.20
C GLY A 337 3.03 26.55 -3.86
N GLY A 338 3.77 26.53 -4.99
CA GLY A 338 3.90 25.32 -5.81
C GLY A 338 4.62 24.18 -5.09
N ILE A 339 5.56 24.51 -4.19
CA ILE A 339 6.26 23.51 -3.37
C ILE A 339 5.59 23.40 -2.00
N ALA A 340 5.35 24.52 -1.31
CA ALA A 340 4.71 24.49 0.00
C ALA A 340 3.75 25.64 0.27
N GLY A 341 2.70 25.37 1.05
CA GLY A 341 1.84 26.43 1.58
C GLY A 341 2.56 27.21 2.68
N TYR A 342 3.05 26.49 3.68
CA TYR A 342 3.81 27.02 4.82
C TYR A 342 5.18 26.34 4.92
N ASN A 343 6.25 27.10 5.15
CA ASN A 343 7.60 26.59 5.34
C ASN A 343 8.19 27.05 6.66
N ASN A 344 8.55 26.10 7.51
CA ASN A 344 9.35 26.27 8.72
C ASN A 344 10.65 25.43 8.69
N GLY A 345 10.85 24.67 7.60
CA GLY A 345 12.04 23.88 7.31
C GLY A 345 12.87 24.43 6.15
N LYS A 346 13.56 23.56 5.41
CA LYS A 346 14.45 23.94 4.29
C LYS A 346 13.83 23.56 2.95
N ILE A 347 13.84 24.49 2.00
CA ILE A 347 13.48 24.22 0.60
C ILE A 347 14.66 24.66 -0.26
N ASN A 348 15.26 23.72 -0.99
CA ASN A 348 16.50 23.93 -1.71
C ASN A 348 16.39 23.48 -3.17
N ASN A 349 16.86 24.29 -4.11
CA ASN A 349 17.05 23.88 -5.51
C ASN A 349 15.79 23.29 -6.17
N CYS A 350 14.60 23.78 -5.80
CA CYS A 350 13.34 23.36 -6.41
C CYS A 350 13.01 24.25 -7.62
N SER A 351 12.34 23.67 -8.62
CA SER A 351 11.87 24.40 -9.80
C SER A 351 10.35 24.28 -9.93
N VAL A 352 9.68 25.37 -10.27
CA VAL A 352 8.23 25.39 -10.44
C VAL A 352 7.87 26.11 -11.73
N GLN A 353 7.14 25.44 -12.62
CA GLN A 353 6.53 26.01 -13.81
C GLN A 353 5.02 26.18 -13.59
N ILE A 354 4.59 27.43 -13.41
CA ILE A 354 3.21 27.79 -13.08
C ILE A 354 2.50 28.28 -14.34
N TYR A 355 1.43 27.60 -14.75
CA TYR A 355 0.60 28.09 -15.84
C TYR A 355 -0.25 29.29 -15.40
N SER A 356 -0.92 29.16 -14.24
CA SER A 356 -1.60 30.27 -13.56
C SER A 356 -1.82 29.94 -12.08
N LEU A 357 -1.35 30.81 -11.19
CA LEU A 357 -1.71 30.81 -9.77
C LEU A 357 -2.60 32.01 -9.50
N ASP A 358 -3.84 31.76 -9.09
CA ASP A 358 -4.91 32.73 -9.00
C ASP A 358 -5.67 32.65 -7.66
N GLY A 359 -6.54 33.60 -7.34
CA GLY A 359 -7.35 33.62 -6.10
C GLY A 359 -6.84 34.57 -5.02
N TYR A 360 -7.32 34.44 -3.78
CA TYR A 360 -7.06 35.30 -2.63
C TYR A 360 -5.96 34.75 -1.71
N GLY A 361 -5.40 35.57 -0.81
CA GLY A 361 -4.38 35.14 0.16
C GLY A 361 -2.92 35.44 -0.25
N HIS A 362 -1.97 34.88 0.49
CA HIS A 362 -0.54 35.07 0.26
C HIS A 362 0.02 33.96 -0.61
N LYS A 363 0.70 34.35 -1.68
CA LYS A 363 1.08 33.49 -2.78
C LYS A 363 2.57 33.61 -3.08
N GLY A 364 3.26 32.48 -3.12
CA GLY A 364 4.61 32.40 -3.65
C GLY A 364 4.70 31.32 -4.70
N GLY A 365 5.53 31.48 -5.71
CA GLY A 365 5.72 30.40 -6.69
C GLY A 365 6.29 29.13 -6.05
N ILE A 366 7.12 29.28 -5.02
CA ILE A 366 7.64 28.17 -4.20
C ILE A 366 6.83 28.04 -2.91
N VAL A 367 6.71 29.13 -2.13
CA VAL A 367 6.14 29.11 -0.76
C VAL A 367 5.11 30.20 -0.53
N GLY A 368 3.93 29.88 0.01
CA GLY A 368 2.97 30.90 0.45
C GLY A 368 3.47 31.73 1.64
N TYR A 369 3.82 31.06 2.74
CA TYR A 369 4.34 31.67 3.97
C TYR A 369 5.64 31.00 4.43
N ASN A 370 6.72 31.76 4.53
CA ASN A 370 7.99 31.31 5.07
C ASN A 370 8.16 31.83 6.51
N ALA A 371 8.06 30.93 7.49
CA ALA A 371 8.20 31.22 8.91
C ALA A 371 9.65 31.56 9.30
N SER A 372 9.85 32.02 10.53
CA SER A 372 11.15 32.54 11.02
C SER A 372 12.31 31.54 10.92
N SER A 373 12.08 30.24 11.13
CA SER A 373 13.13 29.22 10.91
C SER A 373 13.17 28.67 9.49
N GLY A 374 12.22 29.07 8.64
CA GLY A 374 12.11 28.61 7.27
C GLY A 374 13.21 29.20 6.37
N THR A 375 13.84 28.35 5.55
CA THR A 375 14.79 28.77 4.53
C THR A 375 14.35 28.35 3.14
N VAL A 376 14.36 29.28 2.19
CA VAL A 376 14.10 29.01 0.76
C VAL A 376 15.33 29.42 -0.04
N THR A 377 16.03 28.44 -0.62
CA THR A 377 17.34 28.66 -1.25
C THR A 377 17.45 28.04 -2.63
N GLY A 378 18.07 28.75 -3.58
CA GLY A 378 18.45 28.16 -4.87
C GLY A 378 17.27 27.76 -5.78
N CYS A 379 16.04 28.19 -5.46
CA CYS A 379 14.85 27.77 -6.19
C CYS A 379 14.60 28.64 -7.42
N LYS A 380 13.87 28.08 -8.38
CA LYS A 380 13.52 28.71 -9.66
C LYS A 380 12.02 28.68 -9.90
N VAL A 381 11.46 29.79 -10.38
CA VAL A 381 10.05 29.85 -10.79
C VAL A 381 9.92 30.44 -12.19
N GLU A 382 9.08 29.83 -13.01
CA GLU A 382 8.70 30.28 -14.36
C GLU A 382 7.16 30.31 -14.51
N GLY A 383 6.68 31.10 -15.46
CA GLY A 383 5.26 31.14 -15.82
C GLY A 383 4.50 32.39 -15.36
N LEU A 384 3.24 32.25 -14.94
CA LEU A 384 2.36 33.38 -14.58
C LEU A 384 1.75 33.22 -13.18
N LEU A 385 1.94 34.22 -12.32
CA LEU A 385 1.30 34.32 -11.01
C LEU A 385 0.39 35.55 -10.97
N SER A 386 -0.87 35.35 -10.62
CA SER A 386 -1.90 36.38 -10.56
C SER A 386 -2.24 36.76 -9.13
N ALA A 387 -2.34 38.05 -8.87
CA ALA A 387 -2.83 38.63 -7.62
C ALA A 387 -4.28 39.08 -7.80
N ARG A 388 -5.24 38.38 -7.17
CA ARG A 388 -6.62 38.83 -6.99
C ARG A 388 -6.89 39.18 -5.54
N TYR A 389 -7.84 40.09 -5.33
CA TYR A 389 -8.36 40.50 -4.04
C TYR A 389 -9.86 40.32 -3.99
N SER A 390 -10.38 39.94 -2.83
CA SER A 390 -11.82 39.79 -2.66
C SER A 390 -12.45 41.19 -2.65
N PRO A 391 -13.42 41.48 -3.54
CA PRO A 391 -14.13 42.76 -3.56
C PRO A 391 -14.76 43.11 -2.20
N ASP A 392 -15.21 42.07 -1.47
CA ASP A 392 -15.93 42.20 -0.20
C ASP A 392 -15.01 42.47 1.01
N GLU A 393 -13.69 42.41 0.83
CA GLU A 393 -12.73 42.52 1.92
C GLU A 393 -11.56 43.47 1.66
N ILE A 394 -11.65 44.39 0.68
CA ILE A 394 -10.54 45.31 0.33
C ILE A 394 -10.00 46.06 1.57
N GLU A 395 -10.84 46.39 2.54
CA GLU A 395 -10.42 47.05 3.79
C GLU A 395 -9.67 46.12 4.77
N ARG A 396 -9.96 44.81 4.79
CA ARG A 396 -9.28 43.81 5.66
C ARG A 396 -8.11 43.11 4.97
N THR A 397 -8.07 43.09 3.64
CA THR A 397 -7.17 42.23 2.84
C THR A 397 -5.97 42.93 2.25
N ASN A 398 -5.73 44.20 2.56
CA ASN A 398 -4.56 45.00 2.16
C ASN A 398 -3.18 44.42 2.57
N GLN A 399 -3.16 43.22 3.15
CA GLN A 399 -1.97 42.48 3.54
C GLN A 399 -1.64 41.31 2.59
N TYR A 400 -2.54 40.90 1.69
CA TYR A 400 -2.22 39.82 0.76
C TYR A 400 -0.98 40.16 -0.06
N SER A 401 -0.19 39.15 -0.34
CA SER A 401 1.14 39.36 -0.86
C SER A 401 1.48 38.28 -1.88
N VAL A 402 2.02 38.72 -3.01
CA VAL A 402 2.40 37.82 -4.10
C VAL A 402 3.87 37.99 -4.39
N GLY A 403 4.64 36.93 -4.14
CA GLY A 403 6.04 36.85 -4.52
C GLY A 403 6.24 35.84 -5.63
N GLY A 404 7.19 36.09 -6.52
CA GLY A 404 7.60 35.08 -7.49
C GLY A 404 8.11 33.82 -6.81
N ILE A 405 8.78 33.94 -5.64
CA ILE A 405 9.27 32.82 -4.84
C ILE A 405 8.44 32.63 -3.58
N VAL A 406 8.28 33.68 -2.75
CA VAL A 406 7.65 33.62 -1.43
C VAL A 406 6.55 34.67 -1.27
N GLY A 407 5.35 34.28 -0.83
CA GLY A 407 4.27 35.23 -0.53
C GLY A 407 4.60 36.15 0.64
N ILE A 408 4.78 35.61 1.84
CA ILE A 408 5.29 36.34 3.02
C ILE A 408 6.55 35.67 3.54
N ASN A 409 7.56 36.47 3.89
CA ASN A 409 8.79 35.99 4.49
C ASN A 409 9.02 36.56 5.89
N TYR A 410 9.17 35.68 6.89
CA TYR A 410 9.75 35.95 8.21
C TYR A 410 11.10 35.27 8.41
N GLY A 411 11.45 34.30 7.56
CA GLY A 411 12.70 33.55 7.62
C GLY A 411 13.77 34.06 6.67
N LYS A 412 14.45 33.14 5.98
CA LYS A 412 15.56 33.44 5.07
C LYS A 412 15.26 33.03 3.63
N VAL A 413 15.41 33.96 2.69
CA VAL A 413 15.20 33.72 1.25
C VAL A 413 16.46 34.08 0.48
N THR A 414 17.21 33.09 -0.01
CA THR A 414 18.54 33.34 -0.61
C THR A 414 18.79 32.66 -1.94
N ASN A 415 19.50 33.31 -2.85
CA ASN A 415 19.98 32.70 -4.10
C ASN A 415 18.87 32.14 -5.01
N ASN A 416 17.63 32.63 -4.90
CA ASN A 416 16.52 32.19 -5.74
C ASN A 416 16.40 33.02 -7.01
N LYS A 417 15.78 32.46 -8.05
CA LYS A 417 15.60 33.11 -9.36
C LYS A 417 14.14 33.07 -9.78
N ASN A 418 13.53 34.23 -9.92
CA ASN A 418 12.20 34.31 -10.51
C ASN A 418 12.28 34.76 -11.97
N TYR A 419 11.73 33.95 -12.87
CA TYR A 419 11.54 34.26 -14.29
C TYR A 419 10.04 34.46 -14.62
N ALA A 420 9.15 34.23 -13.66
CA ALA A 420 7.72 34.35 -13.88
C ALA A 420 7.24 35.81 -14.00
N THR A 421 6.14 35.97 -14.72
CA THR A 421 5.37 37.20 -14.74
C THR A 421 4.42 37.23 -13.56
N LEU A 422 4.44 38.31 -12.79
CA LEU A 422 3.52 38.57 -11.70
C LEU A 422 2.51 39.63 -12.15
N ARG A 423 1.22 39.31 -12.15
CA ARG A 423 0.17 40.20 -12.63
C ARG A 423 -0.84 40.52 -11.55
N TYR A 424 -1.20 41.79 -11.40
CA TYR A 424 -2.43 42.15 -10.71
C TYR A 424 -3.65 41.93 -11.62
N VAL A 425 -4.66 41.21 -11.14
CA VAL A 425 -5.89 40.93 -11.89
C VAL A 425 -7.09 41.48 -11.14
N SER A 426 -7.89 42.29 -11.85
CA SER A 426 -9.05 42.93 -11.25
C SER A 426 -10.20 41.96 -10.98
N CYS A 427 -10.94 42.23 -9.91
CA CYS A 427 -12.16 41.53 -9.49
C CYS A 427 -13.41 42.43 -9.54
N GLY A 428 -13.34 43.59 -10.20
CA GLY A 428 -14.52 44.35 -10.66
C GLY A 428 -14.89 45.61 -9.87
N ASN A 429 -14.50 45.76 -8.59
CA ASN A 429 -14.93 46.90 -7.74
C ASN A 429 -13.78 47.77 -7.17
N GLU A 430 -12.59 47.66 -7.73
CA GLU A 430 -11.35 48.22 -7.15
C GLU A 430 -11.04 49.66 -7.56
N GLY A 431 -11.71 50.15 -8.62
CA GLY A 431 -11.32 51.35 -9.35
C GLY A 431 -11.13 52.58 -8.46
N ASP A 432 -12.04 52.85 -7.53
CA ASP A 432 -11.97 54.06 -6.71
C ASP A 432 -11.58 53.78 -5.25
N SER A 433 -11.02 52.59 -4.98
CA SER A 433 -10.56 52.24 -3.64
C SER A 433 -9.42 53.15 -3.19
N ARG A 434 -9.63 53.79 -2.05
CA ARG A 434 -8.71 54.72 -1.37
C ARG A 434 -7.72 54.01 -0.43
N VAL A 435 -7.81 52.68 -0.33
CA VAL A 435 -6.99 51.87 0.59
C VAL A 435 -6.33 50.68 -0.08
N LEU A 436 -6.78 50.26 -1.27
CA LEU A 436 -6.24 49.11 -2.00
C LEU A 436 -4.74 49.27 -2.26
N GLN A 437 -3.93 48.35 -1.75
CA GLN A 437 -2.46 48.43 -1.88
C GLN A 437 -1.79 47.05 -1.98
N PRO A 438 -1.99 46.32 -3.10
CA PRO A 438 -1.43 44.99 -3.25
C PRO A 438 0.10 44.95 -3.10
N ARG A 439 0.59 43.96 -2.36
CA ARG A 439 2.02 43.77 -2.10
C ARG A 439 2.59 42.72 -3.06
N ILE A 440 3.17 43.16 -4.18
CA ILE A 440 3.66 42.28 -5.24
C ILE A 440 5.15 42.53 -5.47
N GLY A 441 5.97 41.48 -5.34
CA GLY A 441 7.41 41.55 -5.57
C GLY A 441 7.92 40.37 -6.39
N GLN A 442 9.03 40.56 -7.10
CA GLN A 442 9.61 39.51 -7.95
C GLN A 442 10.08 38.29 -7.17
N ILE A 443 10.56 38.47 -5.94
CA ILE A 443 10.98 37.35 -5.08
C ILE A 443 10.01 37.18 -3.93
N ILE A 444 9.72 38.27 -3.21
CA ILE A 444 8.95 38.25 -1.96
C ILE A 444 7.75 39.19 -2.07
N GLY A 445 6.55 38.77 -1.73
CA GLY A 445 5.41 39.69 -1.66
C GLY A 445 5.57 40.69 -0.49
N SER A 446 5.69 40.15 0.73
CA SER A 446 5.96 40.92 1.95
C SER A 446 7.15 40.34 2.71
N ASN A 447 8.16 41.17 2.98
CA ASN A 447 9.36 40.77 3.71
C ASN A 447 9.39 41.35 5.12
N TYR A 448 9.64 40.48 6.08
CA TYR A 448 9.92 40.74 7.51
C TYR A 448 11.15 39.96 7.99
N GLY A 449 11.80 39.23 7.08
CA GLY A 449 12.96 38.38 7.36
C GLY A 449 14.20 38.82 6.57
N THR A 450 15.14 37.90 6.39
CA THR A 450 16.39 38.15 5.65
C THR A 450 16.32 37.66 4.21
N TYR A 451 16.99 38.37 3.31
CA TYR A 451 17.12 37.96 1.93
C TYR A 451 18.48 38.40 1.35
N SER A 452 19.07 37.58 0.47
CA SER A 452 20.32 37.93 -0.23
C SER A 452 20.53 37.07 -1.48
N GLY A 453 21.27 37.58 -2.47
CA GLY A 453 21.67 36.82 -3.66
C GLY A 453 20.54 36.39 -4.60
N ASN A 454 19.29 36.84 -4.39
CA ASN A 454 18.17 36.51 -5.27
C ASN A 454 18.21 37.33 -6.57
N THR A 455 17.73 36.75 -7.67
CA THR A 455 17.71 37.38 -9.00
C THR A 455 16.29 37.55 -9.51
N CYS A 456 15.92 38.79 -9.83
CA CYS A 456 14.67 39.14 -10.50
C CYS A 456 14.88 39.13 -12.02
N SER A 457 14.39 38.10 -12.71
CA SER A 457 14.47 37.96 -14.17
C SER A 457 13.10 37.89 -14.85
N GLY A 458 12.02 37.96 -14.09
CA GLY A 458 10.65 38.00 -14.60
C GLY A 458 10.15 39.42 -14.85
N SER A 459 8.83 39.56 -15.05
CA SER A 459 8.16 40.85 -15.20
C SER A 459 7.04 41.07 -14.18
N VAL A 460 6.64 42.32 -13.94
CA VAL A 460 5.50 42.66 -13.08
C VAL A 460 4.52 43.54 -13.85
N ASP A 461 3.29 43.07 -13.94
CA ASP A 461 2.17 43.74 -14.61
C ASP A 461 1.20 44.30 -13.55
N LYS A 462 1.10 45.64 -13.51
CA LYS A 462 0.26 46.36 -12.55
C LYS A 462 -1.24 46.29 -12.88
N GLY A 463 -1.61 45.76 -14.05
CA GLY A 463 -3.00 45.67 -14.48
C GLY A 463 -3.70 47.02 -14.43
N VAL A 464 -4.83 47.09 -13.72
CA VAL A 464 -5.70 48.28 -13.65
C VAL A 464 -5.36 49.24 -12.48
N LEU A 465 -4.32 48.95 -11.70
CA LEU A 465 -3.96 49.76 -10.53
C LEU A 465 -3.60 51.20 -10.94
N LYS A 466 -4.17 52.18 -10.25
CA LYS A 466 -3.99 53.61 -10.55
C LYS A 466 -3.77 54.44 -9.28
N THR A 467 -3.41 55.71 -9.46
CA THR A 467 -3.49 56.70 -8.38
C THR A 467 -4.92 57.23 -8.29
N VAL A 468 -5.55 57.09 -7.12
CA VAL A 468 -6.89 57.60 -6.83
C VAL A 468 -6.77 58.93 -6.09
N THR A 469 -7.53 59.94 -6.52
CA THR A 469 -7.56 61.28 -5.90
C THR A 469 -8.98 61.58 -5.44
N TRP A 470 -9.16 62.09 -4.22
CA TRP A 470 -10.47 62.51 -3.70
C TRP A 470 -10.37 63.75 -2.83
N THR A 471 -11.49 64.45 -2.65
CA THR A 471 -11.55 65.65 -1.82
C THR A 471 -12.51 65.43 -0.66
N THR A 472 -12.12 65.84 0.55
CA THR A 472 -12.96 65.84 1.75
C THR A 472 -13.26 67.26 2.22
N GLY A 473 -14.35 67.44 2.98
CA GLY A 473 -14.72 68.71 3.62
C GLY A 473 -15.92 69.44 2.98
N ILE A 474 -16.34 70.56 3.58
CA ILE A 474 -17.58 71.28 3.25
C ILE A 474 -17.28 72.73 2.86
N LEU A 475 -17.90 73.21 1.78
CA LEU A 475 -17.85 74.59 1.26
C LEU A 475 -16.42 75.11 1.01
N TRP A 476 -15.84 75.81 2.00
CA TRP A 476 -14.59 76.56 1.89
C TRP A 476 -13.37 75.79 2.43
N TRP A 477 -13.59 74.65 3.09
CA TRP A 477 -12.54 73.81 3.67
C TRP A 477 -12.49 72.48 2.92
N LYS A 478 -11.80 72.47 1.77
CA LYS A 478 -11.60 71.26 0.95
C LYS A 478 -10.16 70.78 1.06
N GLU A 479 -9.97 69.53 1.43
CA GLU A 479 -8.67 68.85 1.46
C GLU A 479 -8.61 67.81 0.35
N THR A 480 -7.55 67.82 -0.45
CA THR A 480 -7.32 66.82 -1.51
C THR A 480 -6.37 65.74 -1.02
N HIS A 481 -6.80 64.50 -1.15
CA HIS A 481 -6.06 63.30 -0.79
C HIS A 481 -5.74 62.48 -2.02
N THR A 482 -4.62 61.77 -2.00
CA THR A 482 -4.22 60.83 -3.07
C THR A 482 -3.79 59.49 -2.48
N HIS A 483 -4.06 58.40 -3.20
CA HIS A 483 -3.63 57.05 -2.85
C HIS A 483 -3.12 56.33 -4.10
N ASN A 484 -1.85 55.96 -4.09
CA ASN A 484 -1.26 55.16 -5.15
C ASN A 484 -1.51 53.67 -4.87
N GLN A 485 -2.44 53.06 -5.60
CA GLN A 485 -2.77 51.65 -5.41
C GLN A 485 -1.59 50.72 -5.74
N ALA A 486 -0.67 51.14 -6.62
CA ALA A 486 0.50 50.36 -7.01
C ALA A 486 1.75 50.61 -6.15
N GLN A 487 1.63 51.29 -5.00
CA GLN A 487 2.78 51.69 -4.17
C GLN A 487 3.66 50.51 -3.71
N TYR A 488 3.08 49.31 -3.53
CA TYR A 488 3.79 48.08 -3.15
C TYR A 488 3.87 47.05 -4.28
N VAL A 489 3.75 47.50 -5.54
CA VAL A 489 3.93 46.66 -6.72
C VAL A 489 5.26 46.99 -7.38
N SER A 490 6.21 46.07 -7.24
CA SER A 490 7.63 46.29 -7.53
C SER A 490 8.19 45.19 -8.42
N SER A 491 8.96 45.57 -9.45
CA SER A 491 9.84 44.65 -10.19
C SER A 491 11.13 44.31 -9.43
N GLY A 492 11.33 44.89 -8.25
CA GLY A 492 12.42 44.58 -7.34
C GLY A 492 12.15 43.35 -6.48
N ILE A 493 13.06 43.08 -5.55
CA ILE A 493 13.06 41.87 -4.71
C ILE A 493 11.74 41.70 -3.96
N TYR A 494 11.18 42.77 -3.40
CA TYR A 494 9.96 42.73 -2.62
C TYR A 494 8.93 43.77 -3.03
N GLY A 495 7.65 43.51 -2.74
CA GLY A 495 6.57 44.50 -2.85
C GLY A 495 6.48 45.39 -1.60
N TYR A 496 6.51 44.77 -0.43
CA TYR A 496 6.56 45.45 0.87
C TYR A 496 7.71 44.91 1.72
N ASN A 497 8.40 45.79 2.44
CA ASN A 497 9.45 45.44 3.39
C ASN A 497 9.20 46.20 4.69
N GLY A 498 8.99 45.46 5.77
CA GLY A 498 8.65 46.02 7.08
C GLY A 498 9.40 45.37 8.22
#